data_AF-H0A4I8-F1
#
_entry.id   AF-H0A4I8-F1
#
_cell.length_a   1.000
_cell.length_b   1.000
_cell.length_c   1.000
_cell.angle_alpha   90.00
_cell.angle_beta   90.00
_cell.angle_gamma   90.00
#
_symmetry.space_group_name_H-M   'P 1'
#
loop_
_entity.id
_entity.type
_entity.pdbx_description
1 polymer ?
#
loop_
_entity_poly.entity_id
_entity_poly.type
_entity_poly.pdbx_seq_one_letter_code
_entity_poly.pdbx_strand_id
1 'polypeptide(L)'
;MVGRWFSPRGRIGRARYWWAYLIPLGGTQFLLGSLSLLVMTTFAGSQLLRLLDLHQDPFMLPLSPTEQEALMHQSLLELERGAEWLWWCQLGILALMVPMLAGAAKRWRDAGQSGWWALLLLIPGLGFLVAIFLGCLRGRPDVAA
;
A
#
# COMPACT_ATOMS: atom_id res chain seq x y z
N MET A 1 11.98 -23.09 -19.09
CA MET A 1 12.95 -22.04 -18.70
C MET A 1 12.36 -21.20 -17.57
N VAL A 2 12.41 -21.69 -16.33
CA VAL A 2 11.91 -21.01 -15.13
C VAL A 2 13.11 -20.86 -14.21
N GLY A 3 13.56 -19.63 -13.91
CA GLY A 3 14.68 -19.46 -12.96
C GLY A 3 15.58 -18.24 -13.10
N ARG A 4 15.42 -17.36 -14.11
CA ARG A 4 16.26 -16.15 -14.24
C ARG A 4 15.53 -14.87 -13.86
N TRP A 5 14.70 -14.85 -12.82
CA TRP A 5 13.92 -13.66 -12.42
C TRP A 5 14.70 -12.66 -11.57
N PHE A 6 15.79 -13.10 -10.94
CA PHE A 6 16.68 -12.23 -10.17
C PHE A 6 18.14 -12.55 -10.50
N SER A 7 18.84 -11.61 -11.14
CA SER A 7 20.29 -11.71 -11.33
C SER A 7 20.95 -10.54 -10.60
N PRO A 8 21.69 -10.78 -9.51
CA PRO A 8 22.40 -9.71 -8.80
C PRO A 8 23.44 -9.05 -9.71
N ARG A 9 24.02 -9.81 -10.65
CA ARG A 9 24.99 -9.34 -11.64
C ARG A 9 24.36 -9.32 -13.03
N GLY A 10 24.25 -8.13 -13.62
CA GLY A 10 23.63 -7.92 -14.94
C GLY A 10 22.62 -6.78 -14.96
N ARG A 11 22.51 -6.12 -16.13
CA ARG A 11 21.59 -4.99 -16.34
C ARG A 11 20.14 -5.46 -16.41
N ILE A 12 19.25 -4.62 -15.92
CA ILE A 12 17.81 -4.86 -16.06
C ILE A 12 17.36 -4.27 -17.41
N GLY A 13 16.86 -5.12 -18.30
CA GLY A 13 16.26 -4.68 -19.57
C GLY A 13 14.92 -3.96 -19.34
N ARG A 14 14.48 -3.15 -20.32
CA ARG A 14 13.19 -2.43 -20.23
C ARG A 14 12.00 -3.36 -20.04
N ALA A 15 11.84 -4.36 -20.90
CA ALA A 15 10.72 -5.30 -20.80
C ALA A 15 10.63 -5.95 -19.41
N ARG A 16 11.79 -6.35 -18.86
CA ARG A 16 11.88 -6.92 -17.51
C ARG A 16 11.54 -5.91 -16.43
N TYR A 17 12.01 -4.67 -16.56
CA TYR A 17 11.66 -3.58 -15.64
C TYR A 17 10.15 -3.39 -15.55
N TRP A 18 9.48 -3.30 -16.70
CA TRP A 18 8.02 -3.13 -16.76
C TRP A 18 7.27 -4.32 -16.15
N TRP A 19 7.56 -5.53 -16.61
CA TRP A 19 6.78 -6.72 -16.23
C TRP A 19 7.09 -7.27 -14.85
N ALA A 20 8.33 -7.18 -14.37
CA ALA A 20 8.72 -7.79 -13.10
C ALA A 20 8.75 -6.81 -11.92
N TYR A 21 8.77 -5.50 -12.19
CA TYR A 21 8.91 -4.49 -11.14
C TYR A 21 7.78 -3.46 -11.19
N LEU A 22 7.66 -2.67 -12.27
CA LEU A 22 6.75 -1.52 -12.26
C LEU A 22 5.26 -1.91 -12.26
N ILE A 23 4.83 -2.79 -13.17
CA ILE A 23 3.43 -3.23 -13.24
C ILE A 23 3.02 -3.99 -11.97
N PRO A 24 3.80 -4.97 -11.49
CA PRO A 24 3.42 -5.68 -10.27
C PRO A 24 3.39 -4.76 -9.06
N LEU A 25 4.34 -3.82 -8.92
CA LEU A 25 4.33 -2.84 -7.84
C LEU A 25 3.06 -1.99 -7.85
N GLY A 26 2.66 -1.52 -9.04
CA GLY A 26 1.48 -0.69 -9.22
C GLY A 26 0.18 -1.44 -9.01
N GLY A 27 0.10 -2.66 -9.55
CA GLY A 27 -1.01 -3.56 -9.32
C GLY A 27 -1.17 -3.90 -7.83
N THR A 28 -0.08 -4.21 -7.14
CA THR A 28 -0.06 -4.46 -5.69
C THR A 28 -0.53 -3.24 -4.91
N GLN A 29 0.01 -2.04 -5.18
CA GLN A 29 -0.44 -0.81 -4.51
C GLN A 29 -1.93 -0.51 -4.76
N PHE A 30 -2.39 -0.66 -6.01
CA PHE A 30 -3.77 -0.38 -6.37
C PHE A 30 -4.74 -1.37 -5.71
N LEU A 31 -4.47 -2.66 -5.82
CA LEU A 31 -5.31 -3.71 -5.24
C LEU A 31 -5.41 -3.56 -3.71
N LEU A 32 -4.28 -3.35 -3.05
CA LEU A 32 -4.23 -3.25 -1.59
C LEU A 32 -4.81 -1.93 -1.09
N GLY A 33 -4.57 -0.81 -1.80
CA GLY A 33 -5.23 0.46 -1.50
C GLY A 33 -6.75 0.38 -1.63
N SER A 34 -7.23 -0.29 -2.68
CA SER A 34 -8.66 -0.52 -2.89
C SER A 34 -9.26 -1.44 -1.82
N LEU A 35 -8.56 -2.51 -1.45
CA LEU A 35 -8.98 -3.42 -0.39
C LEU A 35 -9.02 -2.72 0.97
N SER A 36 -8.00 -1.91 1.29
CA SER A 36 -7.94 -1.13 2.53
C SER A 36 -9.10 -0.13 2.61
N LEU A 37 -9.37 0.60 1.53
CA LEU A 37 -10.51 1.51 1.44
C LEU A 37 -11.85 0.77 1.63
N LEU A 38 -12.01 -0.38 0.97
CA LEU A 38 -13.21 -1.20 1.11
C LEU A 38 -13.43 -1.63 2.56
N VAL A 39 -12.41 -2.20 3.21
CA VAL A 39 -12.47 -2.64 4.61
C VAL A 39 -12.76 -1.46 5.55
N MET A 40 -12.12 -0.31 5.33
CA MET A 40 -12.37 0.89 6.12
C MET A 40 -13.82 1.35 5.99
N THR A 41 -14.38 1.39 4.79
CA THR A 41 -15.77 1.83 4.56
C THR A 41 -16.80 0.87 5.14
N THR A 42 -16.60 -0.46 5.01
CA THR A 42 -17.52 -1.45 5.57
C THR A 42 -17.48 -1.44 7.10
N PHE A 43 -16.27 -1.32 7.67
CA PHE A 43 -16.09 -1.22 9.11
C PHE A 43 -16.70 0.07 9.68
N ALA A 44 -16.36 1.24 9.12
CA ALA A 44 -16.93 2.51 9.56
C ALA A 44 -18.46 2.56 9.41
N GLY A 45 -19.01 2.04 8.30
CA GLY A 45 -20.45 1.95 8.08
C GLY A 45 -21.14 1.05 9.12
N SER A 46 -20.54 -0.09 9.46
CA SER A 46 -21.09 -0.99 10.48
C SER A 46 -21.15 -0.34 11.87
N GLN A 47 -20.16 0.49 12.21
CA GLN A 47 -20.10 1.19 13.49
C GLN A 47 -21.09 2.37 13.53
N LEU A 48 -21.24 3.08 12.41
CA LEU A 48 -22.24 4.14 12.29
C LEU A 48 -23.67 3.62 12.44
N LEU A 49 -24.00 2.49 11.80
CA LEU A 49 -25.32 1.87 11.92
C LEU A 49 -25.62 1.47 13.37
N ARG A 50 -24.65 0.90 14.10
CA ARG A 50 -24.81 0.60 15.53
C ARG A 50 -25.11 1.85 16.36
N LEU A 51 -24.45 2.97 16.07
CA LEU A 51 -24.70 4.23 16.77
C LEU A 51 -26.09 4.82 16.43
N LEU A 52 -26.56 4.65 15.20
CA LEU A 52 -27.88 5.09 14.78
C LEU A 52 -28.99 4.21 15.38
N ASP A 53 -28.81 2.88 15.40
CA ASP A 53 -29.73 1.95 16.07
C ASP A 53 -29.87 2.27 17.56
N LEU A 54 -28.75 2.57 18.24
CA LEU A 54 -28.75 3.02 19.65
C LEU A 54 -29.57 4.30 19.88
N HIS A 55 -29.75 5.15 18.86
CA HIS A 55 -30.52 6.39 18.96
C HIS A 55 -31.99 6.20 18.59
N GLN A 56 -32.35 5.18 17.81
CA GLN A 56 -33.70 5.01 17.27
C GLN A 56 -34.61 4.08 18.09
N ASP A 57 -34.09 3.26 19.00
CA ASP A 57 -34.91 2.35 19.80
C ASP A 57 -35.73 3.09 20.88
N PRO A 58 -37.07 3.17 20.76
CA PRO A 58 -37.93 3.83 21.76
C PRO A 58 -38.13 3.00 23.04
N PHE A 59 -37.65 1.75 23.03
CA PHE A 59 -37.88 0.72 24.05
C PHE A 59 -36.56 0.13 24.55
N MET A 60 -35.54 0.97 24.73
CA MET A 60 -34.38 0.59 25.52
C MET A 60 -34.85 0.26 26.95
N LEU A 61 -34.41 -0.87 27.50
CA LEU A 61 -34.22 -0.96 28.96
C LEU A 61 -33.49 0.32 29.36
N PRO A 62 -33.93 1.09 30.37
CA PRO A 62 -33.28 2.34 30.73
C PRO A 62 -31.89 2.02 31.24
N LEU A 63 -30.93 1.94 30.32
CA LEU A 63 -29.53 1.74 30.62
C LEU A 63 -29.13 2.91 31.50
N SER A 64 -28.55 2.58 32.64
CA SER A 64 -27.97 3.58 33.51
C SER A 64 -26.95 4.41 32.72
N PRO A 65 -26.73 5.69 33.09
CA PRO A 65 -25.71 6.52 32.44
C PRO A 65 -24.34 5.83 32.36
N THR A 66 -24.01 5.00 33.36
CA THR A 66 -22.81 4.17 33.42
C THR A 66 -22.75 3.08 32.34
N GLU A 67 -23.86 2.43 32.03
CA GLU A 67 -23.92 1.41 30.97
C GLU A 67 -23.84 2.06 29.57
N GLN A 68 -24.43 3.24 29.41
CA GLN A 68 -24.31 4.02 28.17
C GLN A 68 -22.86 4.46 27.92
N GLU A 69 -22.17 4.93 28.96
CA GLU A 69 -20.75 5.29 28.89
C GLU A 69 -19.86 4.08 28.58
N ALA A 70 -20.14 2.92 29.20
CA ALA A 70 -19.40 1.69 28.94
C ALA A 70 -19.56 1.18 27.50
N LEU A 71 -20.78 1.23 26.94
CA LEU A 71 -21.06 0.85 25.56
C LEU A 71 -20.39 1.81 24.56
N MET A 72 -20.45 3.13 24.83
CA MET A 72 -19.76 4.12 24.02
C MET A 72 -18.25 3.84 24.00
N HIS A 73 -17.65 3.64 25.17
CA HIS A 73 -16.23 3.33 25.30
C HIS A 73 -15.85 2.02 24.58
N GLN A 74 -16.67 0.97 24.70
CA GLN A 74 -16.46 -0.28 23.99
C GLN A 74 -16.48 -0.08 22.47
N SER A 75 -17.41 0.71 21.95
CA SER A 75 -17.49 1.00 20.51
C SER A 75 -16.26 1.76 19.99
N LEU A 76 -15.70 2.68 20.79
CA LEU A 76 -14.47 3.41 20.48
C LEU A 76 -13.25 2.49 20.45
N LEU A 77 -13.12 1.59 21.43
CA LEU A 77 -12.03 0.62 21.47
C LEU A 77 -12.04 -0.35 20.28
N GLU A 78 -13.23 -0.76 19.81
CA GLU A 78 -13.34 -1.59 18.61
C GLU A 78 -12.89 -0.81 17.36
N LEU A 79 -13.22 0.48 17.26
CA LEU A 79 -12.77 1.36 16.18
C LEU A 79 -11.23 1.48 16.13
N GLU A 80 -10.61 1.73 17.28
CA GLU A 80 -9.15 1.84 17.39
C GLU A 80 -8.46 0.54 16.99
N ARG A 81 -8.95 -0.60 17.49
CA ARG A 81 -8.37 -1.92 17.19
C ARG A 81 -8.50 -2.30 15.71
N GLY A 82 -9.62 -1.93 15.08
CA GLY A 82 -9.81 -2.09 13.64
C GLY A 82 -8.81 -1.25 12.83
N ALA A 83 -8.56 -0.01 13.25
CA ALA A 83 -7.56 0.85 12.63
C ALA A 83 -6.14 0.29 12.80
N GLU A 84 -5.77 -0.18 14.00
CA GLU A 84 -4.46 -0.80 14.29
C GLU A 84 -4.16 -1.98 13.36
N TRP A 85 -5.15 -2.84 13.12
CA TRP A 85 -4.98 -3.98 12.21
C TRP A 85 -4.61 -3.52 10.79
N LEU A 86 -5.28 -2.49 10.28
CA LEU A 86 -5.00 -1.91 8.97
C LEU A 86 -3.58 -1.34 8.89
N TRP A 87 -3.09 -0.71 9.97
CA TRP A 87 -1.71 -0.22 10.05
C TRP A 87 -0.68 -1.35 9.92
N TRP A 88 -0.90 -2.48 10.60
CA TRP A 88 0.00 -3.64 10.50
C TRP A 88 0.02 -4.26 9.10
N CYS A 89 -1.14 -4.36 8.44
CA CYS A 89 -1.21 -4.78 7.04
C CYS A 89 -0.39 -3.84 6.14
N GLN A 90 -0.48 -2.52 6.34
CA GLN A 90 0.27 -1.53 5.56
C GLN A 90 1.80 -1.71 5.68
N LEU A 91 2.30 -2.03 6.88
CA LEU A 91 3.72 -2.30 7.11
C LEU A 91 4.19 -3.57 6.40
N GLY A 92 3.40 -4.65 6.44
CA GLY A 92 3.70 -5.87 5.69
C GLY A 92 3.83 -5.61 4.18
N ILE A 93 3.00 -4.72 3.64
CA ILE A 93 3.01 -4.33 2.23
C ILE A 93 4.29 -3.56 1.88
N LEU A 94 4.69 -2.60 2.71
CA LEU A 94 5.95 -1.87 2.54
C LEU A 94 7.15 -2.83 2.45
N ALA A 95 7.17 -3.88 3.27
CA ALA A 95 8.22 -4.91 3.22
C ALA A 95 8.23 -5.67 1.88
N LEU A 96 7.05 -6.02 1.35
CA LEU A 96 6.93 -6.70 0.05
C LEU A 96 7.36 -5.82 -1.14
N MET A 97 7.30 -4.49 -0.99
CA MET A 97 7.72 -3.54 -2.03
C MET A 97 9.24 -3.40 -2.13
N VAL A 98 10.01 -3.78 -1.11
CA VAL A 98 11.49 -3.65 -1.07
C VAL A 98 12.18 -4.25 -2.30
N PRO A 99 11.94 -5.52 -2.71
CA PRO A 99 12.59 -6.07 -3.90
C PRO A 99 12.22 -5.33 -5.19
N MET A 100 11.02 -4.76 -5.24
CA MET A 100 10.56 -3.98 -6.40
C MET A 100 11.26 -2.63 -6.51
N LEU A 101 11.38 -1.93 -5.38
CA LEU A 101 12.11 -0.67 -5.26
C LEU A 101 13.60 -0.87 -5.55
N ALA A 102 14.20 -1.94 -5.04
CA ALA A 102 15.60 -2.28 -5.33
C ALA A 102 15.85 -2.51 -6.83
N GLY A 103 14.94 -3.20 -7.51
CA GLY A 103 15.00 -3.39 -8.96
C GLY A 103 14.85 -2.09 -9.76
N ALA A 104 13.93 -1.21 -9.36
CA ALA A 104 13.78 0.11 -9.97
C ALA A 104 15.02 0.98 -9.77
N ALA A 105 15.53 1.06 -8.53
CA ALA A 105 16.74 1.80 -8.20
C ALA A 105 17.96 1.32 -9.01
N LYS A 106 18.12 -0.01 -9.16
CA LYS A 106 19.16 -0.60 -10.00
C LYS A 106 18.98 -0.22 -11.47
N ARG A 107 17.77 -0.35 -12.02
CA ARG A 107 17.49 -0.03 -13.42
C ARG A 107 17.78 1.43 -13.75
N TRP A 108 17.46 2.35 -12.84
CA TRP A 108 17.68 3.77 -13.06
C TRP A 108 19.15 4.14 -12.92
N ARG A 109 19.88 3.49 -12.02
CA ARG A 109 21.35 3.57 -11.98
C ARG A 109 21.97 3.10 -13.29
N ASP A 110 21.48 1.99 -13.86
CA ASP A 110 21.90 1.51 -15.19
C ASP A 110 21.55 2.50 -16.33
N ALA A 111 20.60 3.43 -16.13
CA ALA A 111 20.28 4.50 -17.07
C ALA A 111 21.09 5.78 -16.85
N GLY A 112 22.01 5.80 -15.89
CA GLY A 112 22.76 7.00 -15.48
C GLY A 112 21.94 7.98 -14.65
N GLN A 113 20.85 7.53 -14.02
CA GLN A 113 20.01 8.33 -13.13
C GLN A 113 20.23 7.91 -11.67
N SER A 114 19.90 8.81 -10.74
CA SER A 114 20.00 8.51 -9.31
C SER A 114 19.04 7.37 -8.91
N GLY A 115 19.54 6.38 -8.16
CA GLY A 115 18.69 5.31 -7.63
C GLY A 115 17.66 5.81 -6.62
N TRP A 116 17.91 6.97 -5.99
CA TRP A 116 17.03 7.60 -5.00
C TRP A 116 15.67 7.99 -5.56
N TRP A 117 15.57 8.23 -6.87
CA TRP A 117 14.29 8.45 -7.52
C TRP A 117 13.31 7.33 -7.18
N ALA A 118 13.78 6.09 -6.95
CA ALA A 118 12.91 4.93 -6.72
C ALA A 118 12.06 5.09 -5.46
N LEU A 119 12.48 5.90 -4.49
CA LEU A 119 11.67 6.20 -3.31
C LEU A 119 10.38 6.94 -3.65
N LEU A 120 10.33 7.67 -4.78
CA LEU A 120 9.08 8.33 -5.19
C LEU A 120 7.98 7.31 -5.48
N LEU A 121 8.29 6.05 -5.84
CA LEU A 121 7.30 4.99 -6.03
C LEU A 121 6.51 4.66 -4.75
N LEU A 122 6.97 5.09 -3.58
CA LEU A 122 6.20 5.02 -2.34
C LEU A 122 5.03 6.01 -2.31
N ILE A 123 5.10 7.07 -3.12
CA ILE A 123 4.06 8.08 -3.28
C ILE A 123 3.15 7.65 -4.44
N PRO A 124 1.91 7.20 -4.18
CA PRO A 124 0.99 6.80 -5.24
C PRO A 124 0.75 7.96 -6.21
N GLY A 125 0.60 7.66 -7.50
CA GLY A 125 0.43 8.68 -8.54
C GLY A 125 1.75 9.32 -8.99
N LEU A 126 2.33 10.21 -8.19
CA LEU A 126 3.54 10.96 -8.58
C LEU A 126 4.73 10.03 -8.85
N GLY A 127 4.96 9.06 -7.98
CA GLY A 127 6.00 8.06 -8.15
C GLY A 127 5.87 7.25 -9.43
N PHE A 128 4.62 6.91 -9.78
CA PHE A 128 4.31 6.16 -10.99
C PHE A 128 4.58 6.95 -12.26
N LEU A 129 4.24 8.24 -12.29
CA LEU A 129 4.52 9.12 -13.43
C LEU A 129 6.03 9.22 -13.69
N VAL A 130 6.81 9.46 -12.63
CA VAL A 130 8.28 9.49 -12.72
C VAL A 130 8.82 8.14 -13.18
N ALA A 131 8.28 7.05 -12.65
CA ALA A 131 8.75 5.71 -12.98
C ALA A 131 8.45 5.29 -14.43
N ILE A 132 7.30 5.70 -14.98
CA ILE A 132 6.98 5.54 -16.40
C ILE A 132 7.99 6.30 -17.25
N PHE A 133 8.25 7.57 -16.92
CA PHE A 133 9.20 8.40 -17.66
C PHE A 133 10.62 7.82 -17.64
N LEU A 134 11.15 7.50 -16.45
CA LEU A 134 12.49 6.92 -16.28
C LEU A 134 12.59 5.49 -16.84
N GLY A 135 11.50 4.72 -16.80
CA GLY A 135 11.40 3.36 -17.35
C GLY A 135 11.55 3.30 -18.87
N CYS A 136 11.20 4.39 -19.56
CA CYS A 136 11.36 4.52 -21.00
C CYS A 136 12.81 4.84 -21.44
N LEU A 137 13.63 5.38 -20.54
CA LEU A 137 15.03 5.74 -20.84
C LEU A 137 15.87 4.52 -21.24
N ARG A 138 16.81 4.72 -22.16
CA ARG A 138 17.77 3.68 -22.56
C ARG A 138 18.79 3.46 -21.43
N GLY A 139 19.20 2.21 -21.23
CA GLY A 139 20.35 1.93 -20.35
C GLY A 139 21.63 2.47 -20.97
N ARG A 140 22.49 3.10 -20.17
CA ARG A 140 23.76 3.67 -20.61
C ARG A 140 24.88 2.64 -20.45
N PRO A 141 25.55 2.21 -21.54
CA PRO A 141 26.53 1.15 -21.45
C PRO A 141 27.87 1.54 -20.83
N ASP A 142 28.16 2.84 -20.82
CA ASP A 142 29.36 3.51 -20.36
C ASP A 142 29.43 3.70 -18.83
N VAL A 143 28.29 3.76 -18.15
CA VAL A 143 28.21 4.08 -16.71
C VAL A 143 28.44 2.85 -15.80
N ALA A 144 28.68 1.66 -16.39
CA ALA A 144 28.82 0.41 -15.64
C ALA A 144 30.27 -0.08 -15.47
N ALA A 145 31.26 0.80 -15.65
CA ALA A 145 32.68 0.52 -15.41
C ALA A 145 33.04 0.73 -13.93
#